data_AF-A0A2E1HZU8-F1
#
_entry.id   AF-A0A2E1HZU8-F1
#
_cell.length_a   1.000
_cell.length_b   1.000
_cell.length_c   1.000
_cell.angle_alpha   90.00
_cell.angle_beta   90.00
_cell.angle_gamma   90.00
#
_symmetry.space_group_name_H-M   'P 1'
#
loop_
_entity.id
_entity.type
_entity.pdbx_description
1 polymer ?
#
loop_
_entity_poly.entity_id
_entity_poly.type
_entity_poly.pdbx_seq_one_letter_code
_entity_poly.pdbx_strand_id
1 'polypeptide(L)'
;MSMQLSDDGQWMWNGTDWVPVGQPAVVQSVVDPTPIGFTGTTVNAPTQVSISMPQMNQPQVVYVQEEKSSSRIIPWIGVGVILLSLFMPYISFSFDDDFSFDVSGFEMIGFMGEIAEMASDDSGSSDSDGYDEPGGDDQGLGSDEMTLLIAFFMFGLSPLVFLLSGITSAILLLLKKSTKIMGILHLSYAAIFLFFAILSPSALGISIFSFIGFGFYLGAFSSGALLVK
;
A
#
# COMPACT_ATOMS: atom_id res chain seq x y z
N MET A 1 50.00 -0.20 -16.48
CA MET A 1 48.80 0.64 -16.42
C MET A 1 47.96 0.13 -15.27
N SER A 2 47.67 0.97 -14.27
CA SER A 2 46.86 0.60 -13.11
C SER A 2 45.39 0.47 -13.52
N MET A 3 44.70 -0.58 -13.07
CA MET A 3 43.26 -0.74 -13.27
C MET A 3 42.52 0.38 -12.53
N GLN A 4 41.64 1.10 -13.22
CA GLN A 4 40.76 2.12 -12.64
C GLN A 4 39.36 1.54 -12.49
N LEU A 5 38.84 1.59 -11.26
CA LEU A 5 37.48 1.18 -10.92
C LEU A 5 36.59 2.43 -10.86
N SER A 6 35.30 2.25 -11.14
CA SER A 6 34.27 3.26 -10.89
C SER A 6 34.07 3.48 -9.39
N ASP A 7 33.49 4.62 -9.01
CA ASP A 7 33.28 4.99 -7.60
C ASP A 7 32.36 4.01 -6.85
N ASP A 8 31.47 3.31 -7.56
CA ASP A 8 30.60 2.26 -7.05
C ASP A 8 31.23 0.85 -7.09
N GLY A 9 32.44 0.73 -7.64
CA GLY A 9 33.18 -0.52 -7.78
C GLY A 9 32.57 -1.54 -8.76
N GLN A 10 31.51 -1.19 -9.49
CA GLN A 10 30.81 -2.13 -10.38
C GLN A 10 31.43 -2.22 -11.78
N TRP A 11 32.20 -1.21 -12.17
CA TRP A 11 32.77 -1.09 -13.50
C TRP A 11 34.29 -0.98 -13.44
N MET A 12 34.97 -1.64 -14.37
CA MET A 12 36.40 -1.46 -14.59
C MET A 12 36.66 -0.81 -15.95
N TRP A 13 37.61 0.11 -15.97
CA TRP A 13 38.09 0.70 -17.20
C TRP A 13 39.08 -0.24 -17.89
N ASN A 14 38.76 -0.68 -19.11
CA ASN A 14 39.63 -1.57 -19.89
C ASN A 14 40.61 -0.84 -20.82
N GLY A 15 40.60 0.50 -20.82
CA GLY A 15 41.38 1.36 -21.72
C GLY A 15 40.56 1.99 -22.85
N THR A 16 39.40 1.42 -23.18
CA THR A 16 38.52 1.87 -24.27
C THR A 16 37.08 2.10 -23.80
N ASP A 17 36.56 1.23 -22.93
CA ASP A 17 35.20 1.29 -22.39
C ASP A 17 35.14 0.83 -20.93
N TRP A 18 34.06 1.23 -20.25
CA TRP A 18 33.69 0.72 -18.94
C TRP A 18 33.01 -0.64 -19.08
N VAL A 19 33.59 -1.68 -18.49
CA VAL A 19 33.05 -3.04 -18.52
C VAL A 19 32.71 -3.55 -17.11
N PRO A 20 31.67 -4.38 -16.95
CA PRO A 20 31.28 -4.89 -15.64
C PRO A 20 32.40 -5.73 -15.01
N VAL A 21 32.65 -5.52 -13.72
CA VAL A 21 33.66 -6.29 -12.98
C VAL A 21 33.20 -7.75 -12.86
N GLY A 22 34.03 -8.69 -13.34
CA GLY A 22 33.78 -10.14 -13.19
C GLY A 22 33.20 -10.84 -14.42
N GLN A 23 32.98 -10.15 -15.53
CA GLN A 23 32.76 -10.81 -16.82
C GLN A 23 34.11 -11.20 -17.44
N PRO A 24 34.28 -12.44 -17.96
CA PRO A 24 35.47 -12.77 -18.72
C PRO A 24 35.57 -11.82 -19.91
N ALA A 25 36.71 -11.13 -20.02
CA ALA A 25 36.96 -10.19 -21.11
C ALA A 25 36.67 -10.88 -22.44
N VAL A 26 35.59 -10.46 -23.12
CA VAL A 26 35.35 -10.86 -24.49
C VAL A 26 36.41 -10.13 -25.29
N VAL A 27 37.54 -10.79 -25.51
CA VAL A 27 38.57 -10.32 -26.43
C VAL A 27 37.91 -10.30 -27.81
N GLN A 28 37.39 -9.14 -28.22
CA GLN A 28 37.04 -8.91 -29.61
C GLN A 28 38.36 -8.96 -30.39
N SER A 29 38.67 -10.13 -30.93
CA SER A 29 39.70 -10.29 -31.94
C SER A 29 39.29 -9.45 -33.14
N VAL A 30 39.91 -8.29 -33.30
CA VAL A 30 39.89 -7.54 -34.55
C VAL A 30 40.58 -8.42 -35.59
N VAL A 31 39.78 -9.10 -36.41
CA VAL A 31 40.27 -9.87 -37.55
C VAL A 31 40.56 -8.85 -38.66
N ASP A 32 41.83 -8.54 -38.85
CA ASP A 32 42.30 -7.81 -40.04
C ASP A 32 42.61 -8.84 -41.14
N PRO A 33 41.91 -8.84 -42.30
CA PRO A 33 42.19 -9.78 -43.35
C PRO A 33 43.14 -9.16 -44.38
N THR A 34 44.38 -9.65 -44.43
CA THR A 34 45.21 -9.55 -45.64
C THR A 34 45.72 -10.94 -46.04
N PRO A 35 45.61 -11.33 -47.33
CA PRO A 35 45.84 -12.72 -47.73
C PRO A 35 47.18 -12.95 -48.48
N ILE A 36 47.65 -14.19 -48.34
CA ILE A 36 48.45 -15.02 -49.29
C ILE A 36 49.99 -14.91 -49.27
N GLY A 37 50.63 -16.07 -49.03
CA GLY A 37 52.05 -16.31 -49.36
C GLY A 37 52.64 -17.69 -48.95
N PHE A 38 52.34 -18.73 -49.74
CA PHE A 38 53.26 -19.83 -50.15
C PHE A 38 53.75 -20.97 -49.21
N THR A 39 53.28 -22.19 -49.57
CA THR A 39 53.86 -23.57 -49.59
C THR A 39 54.74 -24.15 -48.46
N GLY A 40 54.36 -25.36 -48.01
CA GLY A 40 55.28 -26.34 -47.43
C GLY A 40 54.58 -27.52 -46.74
N THR A 41 54.56 -28.68 -47.39
CA THR A 41 54.11 -29.99 -46.88
C THR A 41 54.85 -30.45 -45.62
N THR A 42 54.15 -30.99 -44.62
CA THR A 42 54.25 -32.39 -44.13
C THR A 42 53.45 -32.60 -42.84
N VAL A 43 52.81 -33.77 -42.77
CA VAL A 43 51.96 -34.26 -41.68
C VAL A 43 52.83 -34.73 -40.51
N ASN A 44 52.56 -34.26 -39.29
CA ASN A 44 52.89 -35.01 -38.07
C ASN A 44 51.96 -34.65 -36.90
N ALA A 45 51.65 -35.66 -36.09
CA ALA A 45 50.56 -35.75 -35.11
C ALA A 45 50.55 -34.67 -34.01
N PRO A 46 49.38 -34.38 -33.39
CA PRO A 46 49.26 -33.34 -32.38
C PRO A 46 50.01 -33.72 -31.10
N THR A 47 51.06 -32.97 -30.78
CA THR A 47 51.66 -32.97 -29.44
C THR A 47 50.70 -32.23 -28.51
N GLN A 48 50.04 -32.95 -27.59
CA GLN A 48 49.28 -32.31 -26.52
C GLN A 48 50.28 -31.63 -25.56
N VAL A 49 50.41 -30.31 -25.72
CA VAL A 49 51.06 -29.47 -24.72
C VAL A 49 50.10 -29.38 -23.53
N SER A 50 50.38 -30.12 -22.47
CA SER A 50 49.72 -29.98 -21.18
C SER A 50 50.18 -28.67 -20.53
N ILE A 51 49.45 -27.59 -20.84
CA ILE A 51 49.59 -26.33 -20.12
C ILE A 51 48.92 -26.54 -18.75
N SER A 52 49.72 -26.83 -17.72
CA SER A 52 49.25 -26.81 -16.34
C SER A 52 48.88 -25.37 -15.99
N MET A 53 47.59 -25.04 -16.09
CA MET A 53 47.08 -23.77 -15.59
C MET A 53 47.28 -23.70 -14.07
N PRO A 54 47.82 -22.61 -13.52
CA PRO A 54 47.77 -22.39 -12.07
C PRO A 54 46.31 -22.35 -11.65
N GLN A 55 45.95 -23.18 -10.67
CA GLN A 55 44.63 -23.23 -10.06
C GLN A 55 44.32 -21.84 -9.48
N MET A 56 43.62 -21.01 -10.25
CA MET A 56 43.13 -19.72 -9.80
C MET A 56 42.15 -19.98 -8.67
N ASN A 57 42.58 -19.55 -7.48
CA ASN A 57 41.81 -19.51 -6.25
C ASN A 57 40.45 -18.89 -6.58
N GLN A 58 39.38 -19.70 -6.53
CA GLN A 58 38.04 -19.21 -6.85
C GLN A 58 37.73 -18.09 -5.84
N PRO A 59 37.42 -16.86 -6.30
CA PRO A 59 37.00 -15.81 -5.39
C PRO A 59 35.71 -16.29 -4.73
N GLN A 60 35.75 -16.43 -3.41
CA GLN A 60 34.53 -16.68 -2.65
C GLN A 60 33.60 -15.50 -2.90
N VAL A 61 32.51 -15.75 -3.61
CA VAL A 61 31.43 -14.79 -3.80
C VAL A 61 30.80 -14.58 -2.43
N VAL A 62 31.30 -13.57 -1.71
CA VAL A 62 30.62 -13.03 -0.54
C VAL A 62 29.38 -12.35 -1.09
N TYR A 63 28.24 -13.04 -1.01
CA TYR A 63 26.95 -12.41 -1.18
C TYR A 63 26.86 -11.32 -0.12
N VAL A 64 27.08 -10.07 -0.51
CA VAL A 64 26.62 -8.93 0.27
C VAL A 64 25.11 -9.09 0.29
N GLN A 65 24.58 -9.65 1.37
CA GLN A 65 23.17 -9.51 1.68
C GLN A 65 22.96 -7.99 1.68
N GLU A 66 22.23 -7.47 0.69
CA GLU A 66 21.63 -6.16 0.82
C GLU A 66 20.94 -6.19 2.19
N GLU A 67 21.44 -5.39 3.14
CA GLU A 67 20.78 -5.22 4.42
C GLU A 67 19.38 -4.75 4.10
N LYS A 68 18.43 -5.70 4.18
CA LYS A 68 17.01 -5.48 4.04
C LYS A 68 16.65 -4.40 5.05
N SER A 69 16.62 -3.15 4.58
CA SER A 69 16.41 -1.99 5.44
C SER A 69 15.16 -2.26 6.28
N SER A 70 15.30 -2.04 7.59
CA SER A 70 14.31 -2.43 8.58
C SER A 70 13.04 -1.57 8.42
N SER A 71 12.18 -1.93 7.47
CA SER A 71 10.86 -1.36 7.23
C SER A 71 9.86 -1.62 8.36
N ARG A 72 10.29 -2.29 9.44
CA ARG A 72 9.50 -2.59 10.64
C ARG A 72 8.91 -1.35 11.31
N ILE A 73 9.48 -0.15 11.07
CA ILE A 73 8.94 1.10 11.62
C ILE A 73 7.73 1.64 10.85
N ILE A 74 7.57 1.30 9.56
CA ILE A 74 6.52 1.87 8.71
C ILE A 74 5.12 1.45 9.18
N PRO A 75 4.86 0.17 9.52
CA PRO A 75 3.57 -0.21 10.10
C PRO A 75 3.24 0.50 11.42
N TRP A 76 4.25 0.81 12.25
CA TRP A 76 4.05 1.58 13.48
C TRP A 76 3.63 3.02 13.21
N ILE A 77 4.20 3.64 12.16
CA ILE A 77 3.75 4.95 11.69
C ILE A 77 2.28 4.86 11.25
N GLY A 78 1.91 3.81 10.51
CA GLY A 78 0.52 3.57 10.11
C GLY A 78 -0.44 3.55 11.31
N VAL A 79 -0.13 2.76 12.34
CA VAL A 79 -0.91 2.72 13.59
C VAL A 79 -0.98 4.09 14.26
N GLY A 80 0.15 4.80 14.35
CA GLY A 80 0.20 6.15 14.93
C GLY A 80 -0.68 7.15 14.16
N VAL A 81 -0.68 7.08 12.83
CA VAL A 81 -1.52 7.92 11.96
C VAL A 81 -3.00 7.58 12.13
N ILE A 82 -3.38 6.30 12.24
CA ILE A 82 -4.77 5.90 12.56
C ILE A 82 -5.23 6.53 13.88
N LEU A 83 -4.42 6.42 14.93
CA LEU A 83 -4.82 6.94 16.24
C LEU A 83 -4.87 8.47 16.23
N LEU A 84 -3.93 9.12 15.55
CA LEU A 84 -3.93 10.57 15.36
C LEU A 84 -5.17 11.02 14.59
N SER A 85 -5.61 10.25 13.58
CA SER A 85 -6.75 10.61 12.75
C SER A 85 -8.03 10.78 13.59
N LEU A 86 -8.23 9.96 14.62
CA LEU A 86 -9.39 10.01 15.52
C LEU A 86 -9.52 11.32 16.29
N PHE A 87 -8.41 12.03 16.52
CA PHE A 87 -8.41 13.37 17.14
C PHE A 87 -8.64 14.49 16.13
N MET A 88 -8.55 14.21 14.84
CA MET A 88 -8.77 15.18 13.78
C MET A 88 -10.27 15.27 13.42
N PRO A 89 -10.71 16.37 12.79
CA PRO A 89 -12.09 16.50 12.31
C PRO A 89 -12.44 15.40 11.31
N TYR A 90 -13.42 14.56 11.65
CA TYR A 90 -14.04 13.59 10.73
C TYR A 90 -15.18 14.22 9.98
N ILE A 91 -15.94 15.08 10.66
CA ILE A 91 -16.95 15.92 10.06
C ILE A 91 -16.42 17.35 10.11
N SER A 92 -16.44 18.05 8.98
CA SER A 92 -16.11 19.47 8.91
C SER A 92 -17.12 20.17 8.04
N PHE A 93 -17.86 21.10 8.63
CA PHE A 93 -18.84 21.94 7.94
C PHE A 93 -18.42 23.39 8.10
N SER A 94 -18.24 24.09 6.98
CA SER A 94 -17.99 25.54 6.96
C SER A 94 -19.19 26.21 6.29
N PHE A 95 -19.97 26.97 7.06
CA PHE A 95 -21.15 27.68 6.54
C PHE A 95 -20.78 29.10 6.06
N ASP A 96 -19.82 29.75 6.73
CA ASP A 96 -19.29 31.08 6.43
C ASP A 96 -17.84 31.19 6.94
N ASP A 97 -17.09 32.23 6.55
CA ASP A 97 -15.66 32.43 6.88
C ASP A 97 -15.34 32.41 8.40
N ASP A 98 -16.34 32.65 9.27
CA ASP A 98 -16.16 32.74 10.72
C ASP A 98 -16.77 31.56 11.50
N PHE A 99 -17.54 30.67 10.86
CA PHE A 99 -18.22 29.57 11.56
C PHE A 99 -17.91 28.21 10.92
N SER A 100 -16.96 27.50 11.52
CA SER A 100 -16.70 26.09 11.26
C SER A 100 -17.24 25.22 12.40
N PHE A 101 -17.93 24.15 12.03
CA PHE A 101 -18.32 23.09 12.94
C PHE A 101 -17.53 21.84 12.60
N ASP A 102 -16.68 21.43 13.53
CA ASP A 102 -15.82 20.26 13.40
C ASP A 102 -16.20 19.23 14.45
N VAL A 103 -16.39 17.98 14.03
CA VAL A 103 -16.58 16.84 14.93
C VAL A 103 -15.42 15.89 14.75
N SER A 104 -14.70 15.63 15.83
CA SER A 104 -13.60 14.66 15.84
C SER A 104 -14.12 13.22 15.73
N GLY A 105 -13.24 12.29 15.35
CA GLY A 105 -13.58 10.86 15.30
C GLY A 105 -14.03 10.30 16.64
N PHE A 106 -13.45 10.75 17.75
CA PHE A 106 -13.87 10.35 19.10
C PHE A 106 -15.25 10.87 19.49
N GLU A 107 -15.55 12.14 19.19
CA GLU A 107 -16.88 12.71 19.44
C GLU A 107 -17.94 11.99 18.59
N MET A 108 -17.62 11.68 17.34
CA MET A 108 -18.49 10.94 16.43
C MET A 108 -18.82 9.52 16.94
N ILE A 109 -17.87 8.85 17.60
CA ILE A 109 -18.15 7.56 18.28
C ILE A 109 -19.18 7.76 19.40
N GLY A 110 -19.03 8.83 20.20
CA GLY A 110 -19.99 9.19 21.24
C GLY A 110 -21.39 9.43 20.67
N PHE A 111 -21.50 10.28 19.65
CA PHE A 111 -22.76 10.56 18.96
C PHE A 111 -23.42 9.30 18.40
N MET A 112 -22.65 8.40 17.78
CA MET A 112 -23.21 7.14 17.28
C MET A 112 -23.67 6.20 18.41
N GLY A 113 -23.00 6.24 19.56
CA GLY A 113 -23.43 5.52 20.76
C GLY A 113 -24.78 6.02 21.27
N GLU A 114 -24.95 7.34 21.38
CA GLU A 114 -26.21 7.96 21.80
C GLU A 114 -27.36 7.67 20.82
N ILE A 115 -27.11 7.72 19.51
CA ILE A 115 -28.10 7.36 18.49
C ILE A 115 -28.49 5.89 18.60
N ALA A 116 -27.52 4.99 18.83
CA ALA A 116 -27.80 3.57 18.99
C ALA A 116 -28.61 3.27 20.26
N GLU A 117 -28.33 3.98 21.37
CA GLU A 117 -29.10 3.89 22.61
C GLU A 117 -30.55 4.33 22.39
N MET A 118 -30.76 5.50 21.78
CA MET A 118 -32.10 6.00 21.44
C MET A 118 -32.88 5.05 20.53
N ALA A 119 -32.21 4.43 19.56
CA ALA A 119 -32.84 3.44 18.68
C ALA A 119 -33.16 2.12 19.41
N SER A 120 -32.41 1.76 20.44
CA SER A 120 -32.65 0.55 21.23
C SER A 120 -33.80 0.71 22.22
N ASP A 121 -33.98 1.90 22.81
CA ASP A 121 -35.05 2.18 23.78
C ASP A 121 -36.45 2.25 23.12
N ASP A 122 -36.53 2.60 21.84
CA ASP A 122 -37.79 2.65 21.07
C ASP A 122 -38.23 1.28 20.51
N SER A 123 -37.39 0.24 20.64
CA SER A 123 -37.70 -1.12 20.14
C SER A 123 -38.65 -1.94 21.04
N GLY A 124 -39.22 -1.30 22.06
CA GLY A 124 -40.04 -1.93 23.10
C GLY A 124 -41.55 -1.70 22.98
N SER A 125 -42.19 -2.09 21.87
CA SER A 125 -43.52 -2.74 21.80
C SER A 125 -44.13 -2.60 20.40
N SER A 126 -43.88 -3.60 19.55
CA SER A 126 -44.72 -3.82 18.36
C SER A 126 -45.58 -5.05 18.64
N ASP A 127 -46.64 -4.87 19.42
CA ASP A 127 -47.76 -5.82 19.42
C ASP A 127 -48.38 -5.76 18.01
N SER A 128 -48.17 -6.85 17.28
CA SER A 128 -48.59 -7.03 15.89
C SER A 128 -50.05 -7.43 15.84
N ASP A 129 -50.93 -6.45 15.88
CA ASP A 129 -52.37 -6.62 15.64
C ASP A 129 -52.61 -6.64 14.13
N GLY A 130 -52.97 -7.82 13.62
CA GLY A 130 -53.17 -8.04 12.19
C GLY A 130 -54.25 -7.14 11.58
N TYR A 131 -53.87 -6.41 10.54
CA TYR A 131 -54.78 -5.87 9.54
C TYR A 131 -54.23 -6.16 8.15
N ASP A 132 -54.91 -7.07 7.45
CA ASP A 132 -54.85 -7.20 6.00
C ASP A 132 -55.54 -5.97 5.38
N GLU A 133 -54.80 -5.15 4.61
CA GLU A 133 -55.40 -4.30 3.57
C GLU A 133 -54.43 -4.06 2.39
N PRO A 134 -54.97 -3.75 1.20
CA PRO A 134 -54.39 -4.14 -0.08
C PRO A 134 -53.77 -2.97 -0.84
N GLY A 135 -52.77 -3.29 -1.67
CA GLY A 135 -52.35 -2.57 -2.88
C GLY A 135 -52.28 -1.04 -2.83
N GLY A 136 -51.05 -0.51 -2.77
CA GLY A 136 -50.81 0.91 -3.04
C GLY A 136 -49.39 1.34 -2.68
N ASP A 137 -48.53 1.26 -3.68
CA ASP A 137 -47.34 2.07 -3.89
C ASP A 137 -46.19 1.87 -2.90
N ASP A 138 -45.12 1.28 -3.46
CA ASP A 138 -43.77 1.12 -2.94
C ASP A 138 -43.27 2.38 -2.22
N GLN A 139 -43.61 2.56 -0.94
CA GLN A 139 -42.98 3.54 -0.04
C GLN A 139 -41.57 3.09 0.39
N GLY A 140 -40.90 2.30 -0.44
CA GLY A 140 -39.48 2.03 -0.29
C GLY A 140 -38.72 3.31 -0.60
N LEU A 141 -37.76 3.68 0.24
CA LEU A 141 -36.76 4.69 -0.13
C LEU A 141 -36.18 4.29 -1.49
N GLY A 142 -36.06 5.25 -2.41
CA GLY A 142 -35.46 5.00 -3.72
C GLY A 142 -34.05 4.42 -3.58
N SER A 143 -33.55 3.80 -4.65
CA SER A 143 -32.22 3.18 -4.65
C SER A 143 -31.12 4.15 -4.24
N ASP A 144 -31.29 5.43 -4.56
CA ASP A 144 -30.29 6.47 -4.37
C ASP A 144 -30.27 6.93 -2.90
N GLU A 145 -31.45 7.03 -2.28
CA GLU A 145 -31.63 7.29 -0.85
C GLU A 145 -31.10 6.13 0.00
N MET A 146 -31.35 4.88 -0.40
CA MET A 146 -30.79 3.70 0.29
C MET A 146 -29.27 3.65 0.19
N THR A 147 -28.72 3.94 -0.98
CA THR A 147 -27.26 4.01 -1.21
C THR A 147 -26.63 5.09 -0.34
N LEU A 148 -27.27 6.26 -0.26
CA LEU A 148 -26.83 7.35 0.61
C LEU A 148 -26.90 6.97 2.09
N LEU A 149 -27.99 6.33 2.53
CA LEU A 149 -28.16 5.87 3.91
C LEU A 149 -27.04 4.90 4.30
N ILE A 150 -26.71 3.95 3.43
CA ILE A 150 -25.59 3.03 3.61
C ILE A 150 -24.28 3.81 3.73
N ALA A 151 -24.02 4.78 2.84
CA ALA A 151 -22.82 5.60 2.90
C ALA A 151 -22.73 6.40 4.22
N PHE A 152 -23.84 6.95 4.69
CA PHE A 152 -23.93 7.68 5.95
C PHE A 152 -23.62 6.79 7.16
N PHE A 153 -24.21 5.59 7.23
CA PHE A 153 -23.89 4.63 8.30
C PHE A 153 -22.45 4.15 8.25
N MET A 154 -21.93 3.85 7.06
CA MET A 154 -20.51 3.49 6.90
C MET A 154 -19.61 4.63 7.36
N PHE A 155 -19.89 5.86 6.97
CA PHE A 155 -19.14 7.01 7.44
C PHE A 155 -19.25 7.17 8.96
N GLY A 156 -20.47 7.10 9.51
CA GLY A 156 -20.82 7.08 10.94
C GLY A 156 -19.96 6.13 11.77
N LEU A 157 -19.82 4.90 11.29
CA LEU A 157 -19.07 3.84 11.96
C LEU A 157 -17.56 3.89 11.69
N SER A 158 -17.10 4.72 10.76
CA SER A 158 -15.71 4.73 10.33
C SER A 158 -14.70 4.99 11.45
N PRO A 159 -14.90 5.91 12.41
CA PRO A 159 -13.92 6.10 13.47
C PRO A 159 -13.81 4.86 14.38
N LEU A 160 -14.91 4.15 14.62
CA LEU A 160 -14.92 2.90 15.39
C LEU A 160 -14.16 1.79 14.66
N VAL A 161 -14.42 1.62 13.35
CA VAL A 161 -13.72 0.64 12.52
C VAL A 161 -12.22 0.95 12.46
N PHE A 162 -11.85 2.23 12.34
CA PHE A 162 -10.45 2.66 12.29
C PHE A 162 -9.77 2.45 13.64
N LEU A 163 -10.43 2.77 14.76
CA LEU A 163 -9.93 2.50 16.11
C LEU A 163 -9.66 1.01 16.31
N LEU A 164 -10.61 0.14 15.96
CA LEU A 164 -10.44 -1.32 16.03
C LEU A 164 -9.28 -1.78 15.14
N SER A 165 -9.16 -1.24 13.94
CA SER A 165 -8.03 -1.50 13.04
C SER A 165 -6.69 -1.06 13.62
N GLY A 166 -6.62 0.09 14.28
CA GLY A 166 -5.42 0.61 14.91
C GLY A 166 -4.97 -0.29 16.06
N ILE A 167 -5.90 -0.63 16.97
CA ILE A 167 -5.63 -1.50 18.13
C ILE A 167 -5.19 -2.89 17.69
N THR A 168 -5.93 -3.53 16.77
CA THR A 168 -5.59 -4.88 16.29
C THR A 168 -4.24 -4.89 15.57
N SER A 169 -3.94 -3.86 14.76
CA SER A 169 -2.64 -3.71 14.12
C SER A 169 -1.51 -3.51 15.13
N ALA A 170 -1.72 -2.69 16.18
CA ALA A 170 -0.75 -2.51 17.26
C ALA A 170 -0.45 -3.83 17.97
N ILE A 171 -1.48 -4.62 18.30
CA ILE A 171 -1.33 -5.94 18.92
C ILE A 171 -0.56 -6.89 17.99
N LEU A 172 -0.88 -6.93 16.70
CA LEU A 172 -0.15 -7.77 15.73
C LEU A 172 1.33 -7.38 15.66
N LEU A 173 1.66 -6.08 15.69
CA LEU A 173 3.05 -5.61 15.69
C LEU A 173 3.79 -5.98 16.97
N LEU A 174 3.14 -5.87 18.13
CA LEU A 174 3.70 -6.32 19.42
C LEU A 174 3.98 -7.83 19.40
N LEU A 175 3.12 -8.61 18.75
CA LEU A 175 3.29 -10.05 18.54
C LEU A 175 4.27 -10.39 17.40
N LYS A 176 4.92 -9.39 16.79
CA LYS A 176 5.81 -9.54 15.62
C LYS A 176 5.13 -10.25 14.44
N LYS A 177 3.81 -10.15 14.33
CA LYS A 177 2.99 -10.66 13.23
C LYS A 177 2.81 -9.60 12.15
N SER A 178 2.47 -10.07 10.94
CA SER A 178 2.20 -9.21 9.79
C SER A 178 0.86 -8.49 9.93
N THR A 179 0.83 -7.17 9.69
CA THR A 179 -0.37 -6.32 9.69
C THR A 179 -1.08 -6.26 8.34
N LYS A 180 -0.53 -6.89 7.30
CA LYS A 180 -1.02 -6.76 5.91
C LYS A 180 -2.51 -7.06 5.76
N ILE A 181 -2.99 -8.14 6.39
CA ILE A 181 -4.41 -8.51 6.31
C ILE A 181 -5.27 -7.39 6.91
N MET A 182 -4.85 -6.82 8.03
CA MET A 182 -5.57 -5.71 8.65
C MET A 182 -5.53 -4.45 7.78
N GLY A 183 -4.39 -4.15 7.15
CA GLY A 183 -4.27 -3.06 6.18
C GLY A 183 -5.21 -3.23 4.98
N ILE A 184 -5.34 -4.45 4.44
CA ILE A 184 -6.28 -4.75 3.33
C ILE A 184 -7.73 -4.55 3.79
N LEU A 185 -8.09 -5.07 4.97
CA LEU A 185 -9.45 -4.91 5.50
C LEU A 185 -9.80 -3.44 5.71
N HIS A 186 -8.92 -2.67 6.35
CA HIS A 186 -9.09 -1.23 6.56
C HIS A 186 -9.27 -0.50 5.22
N LEU A 187 -8.36 -0.72 4.27
CA LEU A 187 -8.42 -0.06 2.96
C LEU A 187 -9.69 -0.46 2.20
N SER A 188 -10.10 -1.72 2.27
CA SER A 188 -11.32 -2.21 1.61
C SER A 188 -12.57 -1.54 2.17
N TYR A 189 -12.64 -1.34 3.49
CA TYR A 189 -13.74 -0.61 4.11
C TYR A 189 -13.84 0.82 3.59
N ALA A 190 -12.71 1.55 3.57
CA ALA A 190 -12.67 2.90 3.03
C ALA A 190 -13.01 2.95 1.52
N ALA A 191 -12.54 1.98 0.74
CA ALA A 191 -12.84 1.89 -0.68
C ALA A 191 -14.33 1.60 -0.96
N ILE A 192 -14.96 0.73 -0.17
CA ILE A 192 -16.40 0.45 -0.27
C ILE A 192 -17.19 1.71 0.09
N PHE A 193 -16.81 2.42 1.15
CA PHE A 193 -17.42 3.71 1.47
C PHE A 193 -17.29 4.71 0.31
N LEU A 194 -16.09 4.89 -0.24
CA LEU A 194 -15.88 5.81 -1.36
C LEU A 194 -16.71 5.41 -2.58
N PHE A 195 -16.86 4.11 -2.84
CA PHE A 195 -17.72 3.61 -3.91
C PHE A 195 -19.18 4.04 -3.71
N PHE A 196 -19.75 3.83 -2.51
CA PHE A 196 -21.12 4.27 -2.21
C PHE A 196 -21.26 5.80 -2.24
N ALA A 197 -20.28 6.53 -1.73
CA ALA A 197 -20.24 8.00 -1.76
C ALA A 197 -20.16 8.55 -3.19
N ILE A 198 -19.54 7.84 -4.13
CA ILE A 198 -19.52 8.23 -5.56
C ILE A 198 -20.86 7.93 -6.23
N LEU A 199 -21.51 6.81 -5.89
CA LEU A 199 -22.81 6.45 -6.46
C LEU A 199 -23.93 7.41 -6.04
N SER A 200 -23.90 7.90 -4.80
CA SER A 200 -24.85 8.89 -4.28
C SER A 200 -24.09 10.07 -3.66
N PRO A 201 -23.55 10.98 -4.49
CA PRO A 201 -22.61 12.00 -4.06
C PRO A 201 -23.25 13.16 -3.31
N SER A 202 -24.58 13.26 -3.30
CA SER A 202 -25.30 14.40 -2.74
C SER A 202 -26.51 13.96 -1.93
N ALA A 203 -26.64 14.55 -0.75
CA ALA A 203 -27.81 14.49 0.12
C ALA A 203 -28.32 15.91 0.35
N LEU A 204 -29.63 16.15 0.21
CA LEU A 204 -30.24 17.45 0.53
C LEU A 204 -29.58 18.66 -0.20
N GLY A 205 -29.03 18.42 -1.39
CA GLY A 205 -28.35 19.45 -2.20
C GLY A 205 -26.88 19.72 -1.84
N ILE A 206 -26.31 18.99 -0.87
CA ILE A 206 -24.91 19.15 -0.46
C ILE A 206 -24.15 17.84 -0.71
N SER A 207 -22.91 17.95 -1.17
CA SER A 207 -22.09 16.76 -1.45
C SER A 207 -21.62 16.08 -0.16
N ILE A 208 -21.68 14.75 -0.10
CA ILE A 208 -21.12 13.98 1.01
C ILE A 208 -19.62 14.28 1.20
N PHE A 209 -18.90 14.54 0.10
CA PHE A 209 -17.48 14.90 0.14
C PHE A 209 -17.20 16.27 0.76
N SER A 210 -18.19 17.16 0.80
CA SER A 210 -18.06 18.47 1.44
C SER A 210 -18.08 18.38 2.97
N PHE A 211 -18.54 17.26 3.53
CA PHE A 211 -18.64 17.05 4.98
C PHE A 211 -17.52 16.21 5.56
N ILE A 212 -16.85 15.43 4.71
CA ILE A 212 -15.78 14.54 5.13
C ILE A 212 -14.57 15.40 5.50
N GLY A 213 -14.29 15.45 6.80
CA GLY A 213 -13.12 16.11 7.35
C GLY A 213 -11.82 15.35 7.08
N PHE A 214 -10.72 16.05 7.30
CA PHE A 214 -9.37 15.54 7.04
C PHE A 214 -9.02 14.27 7.85
N GLY A 215 -9.60 14.11 9.05
CA GLY A 215 -9.40 12.94 9.90
C GLY A 215 -9.83 11.64 9.25
N PHE A 216 -10.93 11.64 8.49
CA PHE A 216 -11.36 10.46 7.76
C PHE A 216 -10.31 10.04 6.72
N TYR A 217 -9.84 10.97 5.88
CA TYR A 217 -8.86 10.65 4.83
C TYR A 217 -7.52 10.20 5.40
N LEU A 218 -7.04 10.88 6.44
CA LEU A 218 -5.79 10.54 7.11
C LEU A 218 -5.87 9.13 7.73
N GLY A 219 -7.00 8.79 8.34
CA GLY A 219 -7.30 7.44 8.83
C GLY A 219 -7.34 6.41 7.70
N ALA A 220 -8.15 6.64 6.67
CA ALA A 220 -8.36 5.71 5.57
C ALA A 220 -7.05 5.33 4.84
N PHE A 221 -6.22 6.32 4.52
CA PHE A 221 -4.99 6.13 3.74
C PHE A 221 -3.79 5.68 4.58
N SER A 222 -3.86 5.76 5.91
CA SER A 222 -2.84 5.19 6.81
C SER A 222 -2.66 3.67 6.61
N SER A 223 -3.70 2.99 6.09
CA SER A 223 -3.69 1.57 5.74
C SER A 223 -2.54 1.22 4.79
N GLY A 224 -2.11 2.14 3.92
CA GLY A 224 -0.96 1.94 3.04
C GLY A 224 0.33 1.62 3.80
N ALA A 225 0.55 2.24 4.97
CA ALA A 225 1.70 1.95 5.81
C ALA A 225 1.61 0.56 6.47
N LEU A 226 0.40 0.06 6.73
CA LEU A 226 0.18 -1.29 7.28
C LEU A 226 0.43 -2.43 6.27
N LEU A 227 0.47 -2.11 4.96
CA LEU A 227 0.73 -3.07 3.89
C LEU A 227 2.23 -3.35 3.70
N VAL A 228 3.10 -2.52 4.29
CA VAL A 228 4.55 -2.65 4.20
C VAL A 228 5.05 -3.83 5.05
N LYS A 229 6.11 -4.50 4.58
CA LYS A 229 6.65 -5.73 5.18
C LYS A 229 7.59 -5.47 6.35
#